data_AF-A0A218V0V7-F1
#
_entry.id   AF-A0A218V0V7-F1
#
_cell.length_a   1.000
_cell.length_b   1.000
_cell.length_c   1.000
_cell.angle_alpha   90.00
_cell.angle_beta   90.00
_cell.angle_gamma   90.00
#
_symmetry.space_group_name_H-M   'P 1'
#
loop_
_entity.id
_entity.type
_entity.pdbx_description
1 polymer ?
#
loop_
_entity_poly.entity_id
_entity_poly.type
_entity_poly.pdbx_seq_one_letter_code
_entity_poly.pdbx_strand_id
1 'polypeptide(L)'
;MAGTFCRLLAGRAAPALFAAAGTGVLATGYLLGQHNVSAAVQEKRKLYPPSADYPDLRKHNNCMAECLTPGIYSRLRDKMTPNGYTLDQCIQTGVDNPGHPFIKTVGMVAGDEESYEVFAEIFDPVIKARHNGYDPRTMKHHTDLDASKHIIMLFPWKIAGIPSGGFDIVPQCPLLACAFSNASCRSVSKESITIKHNSIFTITAPTRPFPSQITHGQFDERYVLSSRVRTGRSIRGLSLPPACTRAERREVENVVVTALAGLRGDLSGKYYSLTSMTEREQQQLIDDHFLFDKPVSPLLTCAGMARDWPDARGIWHNNEKTFLIWINEEDHTRVISMEKGGNMKRVFERFCRGLKEVERLIKERGWEFMWNERLGYVLTCPSNLGTGLRAGVHVKLPRLSKDPRFSKILENLRLQKRGTGGVDTAAVADIYDISNLDRLGRSEVELVQIVIDGVNYLVDCEKKLERGQDIKVPPPLPQFSRR
;
A
#
# COMPACT_ATOMS: atom_id res chain seq x y z
N MET A 1 31.55 -6.05 -59.92
CA MET A 1 31.19 -5.60 -61.28
C MET A 1 29.70 -5.85 -61.49
N ALA A 2 29.00 -4.84 -62.03
CA ALA A 2 27.64 -4.75 -62.63
C ALA A 2 26.67 -5.93 -62.42
N GLY A 3 25.45 -5.73 -61.90
CA GLY A 3 24.25 -5.25 -62.64
C GLY A 3 23.51 -6.48 -63.24
N THR A 4 22.19 -6.65 -63.33
CA THR A 4 21.04 -5.73 -63.34
C THR A 4 19.74 -6.58 -63.23
N PHE A 5 18.71 -5.99 -62.62
CA PHE A 5 17.26 -6.21 -62.72
C PHE A 5 16.68 -6.96 -63.95
N CYS A 6 15.61 -7.74 -63.74
CA CYS A 6 14.27 -7.46 -64.34
C CYS A 6 13.11 -8.30 -63.75
N ARG A 7 11.92 -7.68 -63.73
CA ARG A 7 10.62 -8.10 -63.16
C ARG A 7 9.71 -8.79 -64.20
N LEU A 8 8.51 -9.17 -63.72
CA LEU A 8 7.20 -9.38 -64.41
C LEU A 8 6.89 -10.88 -64.69
N LEU A 9 5.69 -11.44 -64.47
CA LEU A 9 4.35 -10.94 -64.15
C LEU A 9 3.44 -12.09 -63.64
N ALA A 10 2.32 -11.69 -63.06
CA ALA A 10 1.25 -12.48 -62.44
C ALA A 10 0.43 -13.38 -63.41
N GLY A 11 -0.25 -14.39 -62.85
CA GLY A 11 -1.36 -15.08 -63.54
C GLY A 11 -1.98 -16.31 -62.85
N ARG A 12 -3.12 -16.09 -62.17
CA ARG A 12 -4.33 -16.94 -62.04
C ARG A 12 -4.31 -18.35 -61.38
N ALA A 13 -4.92 -18.40 -60.18
CA ALA A 13 -6.01 -19.28 -59.68
C ALA A 13 -6.15 -20.76 -60.08
N ALA A 14 -6.05 -21.67 -59.09
CA ALA A 14 -7.02 -22.74 -58.76
C ALA A 14 -6.63 -23.41 -57.41
N PRO A 15 -7.59 -23.90 -56.59
CA PRO A 15 -7.30 -24.43 -55.25
C PRO A 15 -6.91 -25.91 -55.33
N ALA A 16 -5.76 -26.26 -54.77
CA ALA A 16 -5.38 -27.65 -54.54
C ALA A 16 -5.36 -27.92 -53.03
N LEU A 17 -6.32 -28.76 -52.59
CA LEU A 17 -6.26 -29.42 -51.30
C LEU A 17 -4.98 -30.27 -51.24
N PHE A 18 -4.06 -29.91 -50.36
CA PHE A 18 -3.09 -30.86 -49.81
C PHE A 18 -3.05 -30.68 -48.30
N ALA A 19 -3.55 -31.70 -47.59
CA ALA A 19 -3.33 -31.90 -46.19
C ALA A 19 -1.89 -32.35 -45.97
N ALA A 20 -1.11 -31.59 -45.20
CA ALA A 20 0.06 -32.10 -44.48
C ALA A 20 0.35 -31.18 -43.29
N ALA A 21 0.50 -31.82 -42.13
CA ALA A 21 0.73 -31.28 -40.81
C ALA A 21 1.77 -30.15 -40.72
N GLY A 22 1.44 -29.11 -39.96
CA GLY A 22 2.42 -28.09 -39.56
C GLY A 22 1.84 -26.70 -39.29
N THR A 23 0.85 -26.56 -38.40
CA THR A 23 0.41 -25.23 -37.94
C THR A 23 1.17 -24.86 -36.67
N GLY A 24 2.28 -24.16 -36.89
CA GLY A 24 2.95 -23.36 -35.89
C GLY A 24 2.05 -22.22 -35.41
N VAL A 25 2.19 -21.93 -34.12
CA VAL A 25 1.66 -20.81 -33.37
C VAL A 25 1.79 -19.50 -34.15
N LEU A 26 0.66 -18.89 -34.56
CA LEU A 26 0.58 -17.46 -34.85
C LEU A 26 -0.90 -17.02 -34.94
N ALA A 27 -1.21 -15.98 -34.18
CA ALA A 27 -2.42 -15.15 -34.23
C ALA A 27 -3.75 -15.76 -33.72
N THR A 28 -3.94 -15.73 -32.40
CA THR A 28 -5.27 -15.44 -31.83
C THR A 28 -5.11 -14.62 -30.54
N GLY A 29 -4.85 -13.33 -30.72
CA GLY A 29 -4.80 -12.33 -29.65
C GLY A 29 -5.71 -11.17 -30.00
N TYR A 30 -7.02 -11.41 -30.05
CA TYR A 30 -8.02 -10.34 -30.07
C TYR A 30 -9.33 -10.87 -29.50
N LEU A 31 -9.86 -10.15 -28.50
CA LEU A 31 -11.12 -10.37 -27.76
C LEU A 31 -11.07 -11.37 -26.61
N LEU A 32 -10.46 -10.97 -25.49
CA LEU A 32 -10.92 -11.42 -24.17
C LEU A 32 -11.68 -10.27 -23.51
N GLY A 33 -13.01 -10.34 -23.64
CA GLY A 33 -13.94 -9.56 -22.84
C GLY A 33 -13.96 -10.03 -21.39
N GLN A 34 -14.37 -9.14 -20.49
CA GLN A 34 -14.46 -9.36 -19.05
C GLN A 34 -15.37 -10.55 -18.70
N HIS A 35 -14.79 -11.73 -18.50
CA HIS A 35 -15.42 -12.83 -17.78
C HIS A 35 -14.35 -13.53 -16.94
N ASN A 36 -14.72 -13.86 -15.70
CA ASN A 36 -13.91 -14.50 -14.65
C ASN A 36 -12.90 -15.51 -15.21
N VAL A 37 -11.62 -15.12 -15.25
CA VAL A 37 -10.51 -16.03 -15.54
C VAL A 37 -10.25 -16.81 -14.26
N SER A 38 -10.68 -18.07 -14.22
CA SER A 38 -10.28 -19.01 -13.16
C SER A 38 -8.80 -19.36 -13.39
N ALA A 39 -7.97 -19.26 -12.35
CA ALA A 39 -6.56 -19.66 -12.46
C ALA A 39 -6.47 -21.13 -12.88
N ALA A 40 -5.76 -21.42 -13.97
CA ALA A 40 -5.52 -22.79 -14.41
C ALA A 40 -4.57 -23.50 -13.42
N VAL A 41 -5.14 -24.29 -12.51
CA VAL A 41 -4.37 -25.06 -11.52
C VAL A 41 -3.71 -26.24 -12.20
N GLN A 42 -2.39 -26.35 -12.07
CA GLN A 42 -1.66 -27.55 -12.46
C GLN A 42 -1.47 -28.44 -11.23
N GLU A 43 -1.61 -29.75 -11.37
CA GLU A 43 -1.35 -30.69 -10.28
C GLU A 43 -0.20 -31.63 -10.64
N LYS A 44 0.73 -31.81 -9.71
CA LYS A 44 1.81 -32.80 -9.81
C LYS A 44 1.84 -33.63 -8.56
N ARG A 45 1.28 -34.84 -8.66
CA ARG A 45 1.26 -35.81 -7.57
C ARG A 45 2.69 -36.16 -7.15
N LYS A 46 3.02 -35.91 -5.89
CA LYS A 46 4.32 -36.28 -5.31
C LYS A 46 4.34 -37.74 -4.85
N LEU A 47 5.55 -38.28 -4.67
CA LEU A 47 5.78 -39.69 -4.35
C LEU A 47 5.25 -40.09 -2.96
N TYR A 48 5.54 -39.28 -1.94
CA TYR A 48 5.14 -39.56 -0.56
C TYR A 48 3.75 -39.00 -0.23
N PRO A 49 3.04 -39.60 0.75
CA PRO A 49 1.77 -39.05 1.21
C PRO A 49 1.96 -37.63 1.78
N PRO A 50 0.96 -36.74 1.69
CA PRO A 50 1.10 -35.36 2.14
C PRO A 50 1.51 -35.22 3.61
N SER A 51 1.12 -36.14 4.48
CA SER A 51 1.51 -36.14 5.90
C SER A 51 3.01 -36.30 6.13
N ALA A 52 3.74 -36.93 5.20
CA ALA A 52 5.18 -37.11 5.32
C ALA A 52 5.98 -35.82 5.07
N ASP A 53 5.41 -34.89 4.29
CA ASP A 53 6.01 -33.58 4.00
C ASP A 53 5.44 -32.46 4.91
N TYR A 54 4.49 -32.77 5.80
CA TYR A 54 3.88 -31.76 6.66
C TYR A 54 4.93 -31.16 7.62
N PRO A 55 5.07 -29.82 7.70
CA PRO A 55 6.13 -29.20 8.47
C PRO A 55 5.89 -29.33 9.99
N ASP A 56 6.98 -29.48 10.74
CA ASP A 56 6.95 -29.38 12.21
C ASP A 56 6.91 -27.90 12.64
N LEU A 57 5.74 -27.44 13.06
CA LEU A 57 5.48 -26.05 13.42
C LEU A 57 5.25 -25.85 14.94
N ARG A 58 5.62 -26.83 15.78
CA ARG A 58 5.31 -26.83 17.23
C ARG A 58 5.91 -25.65 18.00
N LYS A 59 6.95 -25.00 17.48
CA LYS A 59 7.66 -23.88 18.12
C LYS A 59 7.52 -22.56 17.35
N HIS A 60 6.57 -22.50 16.42
CA HIS A 60 6.43 -21.37 15.50
C HIS A 60 5.35 -20.40 15.97
N ASN A 61 5.64 -19.11 15.80
CA ASN A 61 4.78 -17.98 16.12
C ASN A 61 4.74 -17.01 14.92
N ASN A 62 4.07 -17.45 13.87
CA ASN A 62 3.77 -16.66 12.67
C ASN A 62 2.35 -17.01 12.16
N CYS A 63 1.76 -16.12 11.37
CA CYS A 63 0.35 -16.26 10.95
C CYS A 63 0.10 -17.54 10.14
N MET A 64 1.05 -17.93 9.28
CA MET A 64 1.00 -19.16 8.48
C MET A 64 0.90 -20.39 9.39
N ALA A 65 1.77 -20.48 10.40
CA ALA A 65 1.80 -21.62 11.30
C ALA A 65 0.51 -21.78 12.14
N GLU A 66 -0.14 -20.66 12.49
CA GLU A 66 -1.43 -20.69 13.19
C GLU A 66 -2.61 -21.11 12.31
N CYS A 67 -2.52 -20.87 11.00
CA CYS A 67 -3.61 -21.12 10.06
C CYS A 67 -3.45 -22.46 9.32
N LEU A 68 -2.23 -23.00 9.20
CA LEU A 68 -1.98 -24.23 8.47
C LEU A 68 -2.50 -25.44 9.26
N THR A 69 -3.20 -26.33 8.57
CA THR A 69 -3.69 -27.60 9.12
C THR A 69 -3.30 -28.76 8.21
N PRO A 70 -3.21 -30.01 8.72
CA PRO A 70 -2.96 -31.18 7.89
C PRO A 70 -3.96 -31.33 6.74
N GLY A 71 -5.22 -30.95 6.97
CA GLY A 71 -6.27 -30.98 5.95
C GLY A 71 -6.02 -29.96 4.82
N ILE A 72 -5.67 -28.72 5.16
CA ILE A 72 -5.33 -27.70 4.16
C ILE A 72 -4.09 -28.11 3.38
N TYR A 73 -3.02 -28.53 4.07
CA TYR A 73 -1.78 -28.94 3.43
C TYR A 73 -2.00 -30.10 2.46
N SER A 74 -2.74 -31.13 2.87
CA SER A 74 -3.04 -32.28 2.01
C SER A 74 -3.82 -31.92 0.74
N ARG A 75 -4.67 -30.90 0.75
CA ARG A 75 -5.44 -30.47 -0.43
C ARG A 75 -4.66 -29.55 -1.37
N LEU A 76 -3.66 -28.84 -0.84
CA LEU A 76 -2.94 -27.80 -1.58
C LEU A 76 -1.52 -28.22 -2.01
N ARG A 77 -0.88 -29.17 -1.32
CA ARG A 77 0.53 -29.54 -1.52
C ARG A 77 0.89 -29.88 -2.97
N ASP A 78 0.02 -30.60 -3.66
CA ASP A 78 0.28 -31.10 -5.01
C ASP A 78 -0.20 -30.12 -6.10
N LYS A 79 -0.81 -28.98 -5.70
CA LYS A 79 -1.23 -27.91 -6.60
C LYS A 79 -0.07 -26.96 -6.91
N MET A 80 -0.10 -26.42 -8.12
CA MET A 80 0.85 -25.44 -8.64
C MET A 80 0.11 -24.34 -9.38
N THR A 81 0.67 -23.15 -9.35
CA THR A 81 0.24 -22.02 -10.17
C THR A 81 0.56 -22.28 -11.65
N PRO A 82 0.02 -21.49 -12.60
CA PRO A 82 0.37 -21.64 -14.01
C PRO A 82 1.88 -21.58 -14.29
N ASN A 83 2.63 -20.82 -13.48
CA ASN A 83 4.08 -20.68 -13.57
C ASN A 83 4.86 -21.71 -12.72
N GLY A 84 4.16 -22.69 -12.13
CA GLY A 84 4.77 -23.79 -11.38
C GLY A 84 5.17 -23.45 -9.94
N TYR A 85 4.67 -22.35 -9.36
CA TYR A 85 4.90 -22.02 -7.96
C TYR A 85 4.04 -22.91 -7.05
N THR A 86 4.60 -23.36 -5.93
CA THR A 86 4.01 -24.40 -5.07
C THR A 86 3.69 -23.89 -3.67
N LEU A 87 2.82 -24.60 -2.95
CA LEU A 87 2.53 -24.31 -1.55
C LEU A 87 3.79 -24.30 -0.67
N ASP A 88 4.69 -25.27 -0.85
CA ASP A 88 5.90 -25.37 -0.04
C ASP A 88 6.78 -24.12 -0.22
N GLN A 89 6.90 -23.62 -1.45
CA GLN A 89 7.62 -22.38 -1.72
C GLN A 89 6.94 -21.17 -1.07
N CYS A 90 5.60 -21.11 -1.06
CA CYS A 90 4.88 -20.05 -0.36
C CYS A 90 5.22 -20.03 1.14
N ILE A 91 5.24 -21.18 1.81
CA ILE A 91 5.36 -21.27 3.28
C ILE A 91 6.80 -21.41 3.77
N GLN A 92 7.77 -21.67 2.89
CA GLN A 92 9.16 -21.97 3.26
C GLN A 92 9.76 -20.95 4.24
N THR A 93 9.57 -19.66 3.98
CA THR A 93 10.07 -18.61 4.88
C THR A 93 9.48 -18.70 6.29
N GLY A 94 8.21 -19.09 6.44
CA GLY A 94 7.60 -19.29 7.75
C GLY A 94 8.01 -20.59 8.43
N VAL A 95 8.34 -21.63 7.67
CA VAL A 95 8.89 -22.89 8.21
C VAL A 95 10.31 -22.65 8.74
N ASP A 96 11.14 -21.93 7.98
CA ASP A 96 12.54 -21.67 8.35
C ASP A 96 12.68 -20.62 9.46
N ASN A 97 11.68 -19.75 9.63
CA ASN A 97 11.70 -18.66 10.61
C ASN A 97 10.58 -18.85 11.65
N PRO A 98 10.86 -19.49 12.81
CA PRO A 98 9.86 -19.77 13.83
C PRO A 98 9.29 -18.52 14.50
N GLY A 99 9.94 -17.37 14.37
CA GLY A 99 9.43 -16.10 14.88
C GLY A 99 10.36 -14.96 14.52
N HIS A 100 10.04 -13.77 15.00
CA HIS A 100 10.91 -12.60 14.87
C HIS A 100 11.00 -11.87 16.21
N PRO A 101 12.18 -11.34 16.61
CA PRO A 101 12.38 -10.77 17.94
C PRO A 101 11.42 -9.63 18.31
N PHE A 102 10.91 -8.89 17.31
CA PHE A 102 10.17 -7.65 17.54
C PHE A 102 8.69 -7.70 17.14
N ILE A 103 8.29 -8.60 16.24
CA ILE A 103 6.95 -8.60 15.64
C ILE A 103 6.49 -10.02 15.30
N LYS A 104 5.18 -10.25 15.34
CA LYS A 104 4.59 -11.45 14.76
C LYS A 104 4.62 -11.34 13.23
N THR A 105 5.27 -12.29 12.56
CA THR A 105 5.43 -12.30 11.10
C THR A 105 4.27 -13.01 10.41
N VAL A 106 4.17 -12.84 9.08
CA VAL A 106 3.17 -13.54 8.27
C VAL A 106 3.56 -15.01 8.08
N GLY A 107 4.82 -15.29 7.72
CA GLY A 107 5.31 -16.66 7.52
C GLY A 107 4.98 -17.28 6.15
N MET A 108 4.52 -16.49 5.18
CA MET A 108 4.38 -16.95 3.80
C MET A 108 4.42 -15.79 2.80
N VAL A 109 4.72 -16.11 1.54
CA VAL A 109 4.81 -15.18 0.40
C VAL A 109 4.08 -15.72 -0.83
N ALA A 110 3.67 -14.83 -1.73
CA ALA A 110 3.18 -15.19 -3.06
C ALA A 110 4.33 -15.15 -4.08
N GLY A 111 4.38 -16.13 -4.98
CA GLY A 111 5.37 -16.18 -6.07
C GLY A 111 4.88 -15.54 -7.35
N ASP A 112 3.56 -15.44 -7.52
CA ASP A 112 2.87 -14.84 -8.66
C ASP A 112 1.48 -14.37 -8.23
N GLU A 113 0.71 -13.75 -9.14
CA GLU A 113 -0.62 -13.22 -8.82
C GLU A 113 -1.61 -14.35 -8.48
N GLU A 114 -1.51 -15.46 -9.21
CA GLU A 114 -2.37 -16.64 -9.11
C GLU A 114 -2.19 -17.40 -7.80
N SER A 115 -1.03 -17.27 -7.13
CA SER A 115 -0.78 -17.83 -5.80
C SER A 115 -1.91 -17.52 -4.81
N TYR A 116 -2.46 -16.31 -4.85
CA TYR A 116 -3.53 -15.87 -3.94
C TYR A 116 -4.89 -16.51 -4.25
N GLU A 117 -5.07 -17.12 -5.43
CA GLU A 117 -6.27 -17.85 -5.83
C GLU A 117 -6.07 -19.36 -5.65
N VAL A 118 -4.99 -19.91 -6.20
CA VAL A 118 -4.67 -21.35 -6.15
C VAL A 118 -4.54 -21.84 -4.70
N PHE A 119 -3.92 -21.04 -3.84
CA PHE A 119 -3.72 -21.36 -2.42
C PHE A 119 -4.61 -20.52 -1.49
N ALA A 120 -5.77 -20.05 -1.98
CA ALA A 120 -6.69 -19.22 -1.19
C ALA A 120 -7.10 -19.86 0.15
N GLU A 121 -7.22 -21.19 0.22
CA GLU A 121 -7.55 -21.92 1.46
C GLU A 121 -6.57 -21.67 2.61
N ILE A 122 -5.31 -21.30 2.34
CA ILE A 122 -4.34 -20.87 3.37
C ILE A 122 -4.13 -19.36 3.37
N PHE A 123 -4.15 -18.68 2.22
CA PHE A 123 -3.97 -17.23 2.17
C PHE A 123 -5.11 -16.48 2.85
N ASP A 124 -6.36 -16.85 2.62
CA ASP A 124 -7.53 -16.15 3.18
C ASP A 124 -7.54 -16.12 4.72
N PRO A 125 -7.35 -17.24 5.46
CA PRO A 125 -7.26 -17.19 6.92
C PRO A 125 -6.03 -16.40 7.41
N VAL A 126 -4.89 -16.49 6.71
CA VAL A 126 -3.68 -15.72 7.05
C VAL A 126 -3.90 -14.21 6.85
N ILE A 127 -4.55 -13.82 5.76
CA ILE A 127 -4.93 -12.43 5.46
C ILE A 127 -5.87 -11.93 6.55
N LYS A 128 -6.88 -12.71 6.93
CA LYS A 128 -7.82 -12.38 8.00
C LYS A 128 -7.14 -12.18 9.34
N ALA A 129 -6.21 -13.08 9.70
CA ALA A 129 -5.43 -12.97 10.93
C ALA A 129 -4.53 -11.73 10.90
N ARG A 130 -3.83 -11.48 9.79
CA ARG A 130 -2.88 -10.37 9.69
C ARG A 130 -3.55 -9.00 9.62
N HIS A 131 -4.69 -8.89 8.97
CA HIS A 131 -5.46 -7.65 8.78
C HIS A 131 -6.66 -7.55 9.73
N ASN A 132 -6.53 -8.16 10.91
CA ASN A 132 -7.41 -8.03 12.07
C ASN A 132 -8.91 -8.17 11.73
N GLY A 133 -9.25 -9.23 11.00
CA GLY A 133 -10.63 -9.60 10.70
C GLY A 133 -11.09 -9.32 9.27
N TYR A 134 -10.25 -8.69 8.42
CA TYR A 134 -10.62 -8.49 7.01
C TYR A 134 -10.72 -9.84 6.31
N ASP A 135 -11.91 -10.24 5.90
CA ASP A 135 -12.14 -11.54 5.29
C ASP A 135 -12.27 -11.38 3.77
N PRO A 136 -11.23 -11.74 2.97
CA PRO A 136 -11.25 -11.54 1.52
C PRO A 136 -12.30 -12.37 0.80
N ARG A 137 -12.97 -13.30 1.49
CA ARG A 137 -14.07 -14.11 0.93
C ARG A 137 -15.41 -13.38 0.95
N THR A 138 -15.57 -12.42 1.87
CA THR A 138 -16.86 -11.72 2.10
C THR A 138 -16.74 -10.20 2.02
N MET A 139 -15.53 -9.65 1.98
CA MET A 139 -15.26 -8.22 1.97
C MET A 139 -14.58 -7.81 0.66
N LYS A 140 -14.78 -6.54 0.28
CA LYS A 140 -14.09 -5.91 -0.85
C LYS A 140 -13.21 -4.77 -0.36
N HIS A 141 -12.15 -4.49 -1.12
CA HIS A 141 -11.22 -3.41 -0.85
C HIS A 141 -11.49 -2.23 -1.78
N HIS A 142 -11.50 -1.03 -1.21
CA HIS A 142 -11.70 0.21 -1.95
C HIS A 142 -10.41 1.03 -1.98
N THR A 143 -9.91 1.25 -3.18
CA THR A 143 -8.79 2.16 -3.45
C THR A 143 -9.30 3.60 -3.56
N ASP A 144 -8.61 4.54 -2.91
CA ASP A 144 -8.90 5.96 -3.00
C ASP A 144 -7.60 6.77 -2.99
N LEU A 145 -7.17 7.23 -4.16
CA LEU A 145 -5.97 8.06 -4.34
C LEU A 145 -6.34 9.53 -4.63
N ASP A 146 -7.46 10.01 -4.11
CA ASP A 146 -7.85 11.41 -4.20
C ASP A 146 -7.35 12.21 -3.00
N ALA A 147 -6.16 12.79 -3.14
CA ALA A 147 -5.53 13.63 -2.12
C ALA A 147 -6.31 14.92 -1.80
N SER A 148 -7.33 15.28 -2.59
CA SER A 148 -8.18 16.45 -2.30
C SER A 148 -9.26 16.16 -1.27
N LYS A 149 -9.62 14.88 -1.06
CA LYS A 149 -10.75 14.49 -0.21
C LYS A 149 -10.55 14.90 1.25
N HIS A 150 -11.63 15.41 1.81
CA HIS A 150 -11.78 15.70 3.22
C HIS A 150 -12.41 14.49 3.89
N ILE A 151 -11.70 13.83 4.81
CA ILE A 151 -12.31 12.81 5.66
C ILE A 151 -12.69 13.49 6.98
N ILE A 152 -13.96 13.35 7.34
CA ILE A 152 -14.53 13.82 8.60
C ILE A 152 -13.71 13.21 9.75
N MET A 153 -13.32 14.03 10.74
CA MET A 153 -12.58 13.56 11.93
C MET A 153 -13.22 12.29 12.48
N LEU A 154 -12.42 11.23 12.62
CA LEU A 154 -12.87 9.97 13.23
C LEU A 154 -13.10 10.10 14.75
N PHE A 155 -12.73 11.25 15.33
CA PHE A 155 -12.88 11.56 16.74
C PHE A 155 -13.96 12.63 16.98
N PRO A 156 -15.07 12.30 17.65
CA PRO A 156 -15.88 13.31 18.31
C PRO A 156 -15.17 13.73 19.60
N TRP A 157 -14.31 14.75 19.53
CA TRP A 157 -13.76 15.37 20.74
C TRP A 157 -14.88 16.13 21.45
N LYS A 158 -15.50 15.52 22.47
CA LYS A 158 -16.23 16.29 23.48
C LYS A 158 -15.20 17.10 24.26
N ILE A 159 -15.17 18.41 24.01
CA ILE A 159 -14.52 19.37 24.90
C ILE A 159 -15.21 19.24 26.26
N ALA A 160 -14.44 18.87 27.29
CA ALA A 160 -14.91 18.93 28.67
C ALA A 160 -15.11 20.41 29.04
N GLY A 161 -16.37 20.84 29.24
CA GLY A 161 -16.65 22.21 29.66
C GLY A 161 -18.08 22.73 29.53
N ILE A 162 -19.08 21.93 29.14
CA ILE A 162 -20.49 22.39 29.12
C ILE A 162 -21.40 21.29 29.67
N PRO A 163 -22.23 21.58 30.69
CA PRO A 163 -23.13 20.59 31.29
C PRO A 163 -24.21 20.17 30.28
N SER A 164 -24.53 18.88 30.30
CA SER A 164 -25.53 18.25 29.45
C SER A 164 -26.94 18.66 29.88
N GLY A 165 -27.56 19.58 29.14
CA GLY A 165 -29.01 19.73 29.10
C GLY A 165 -29.54 18.91 27.92
N GLY A 166 -30.24 17.83 28.21
CA GLY A 166 -30.91 17.00 27.19
C GLY A 166 -32.06 17.75 26.54
N PHE A 167 -32.16 17.64 25.22
CA PHE A 167 -33.41 17.82 24.49
C PHE A 167 -33.47 16.78 23.38
N ASP A 168 -34.44 15.88 23.51
CA ASP A 168 -34.88 14.96 22.47
C ASP A 168 -35.46 15.77 21.31
N ILE A 169 -34.97 15.53 20.09
CA ILE A 169 -35.64 15.98 18.87
C ILE A 169 -35.98 14.74 18.06
N VAL A 170 -37.26 14.38 18.12
CA VAL A 170 -37.93 13.42 17.25
C VAL A 170 -37.91 13.98 15.81
N PRO A 171 -37.58 13.19 14.78
CA PRO A 171 -37.65 13.67 13.40
C PRO A 171 -39.09 13.58 12.91
N GLN A 172 -39.73 14.72 12.63
CA GLN A 172 -40.92 14.78 11.80
C GLN A 172 -40.66 15.59 10.52
N CYS A 173 -40.96 14.92 9.41
CA CYS A 173 -41.28 15.41 8.06
C CYS A 173 -40.15 15.44 7.00
N PRO A 174 -40.32 14.73 5.86
CA PRO A 174 -39.34 14.62 4.78
C PRO A 174 -39.72 15.50 3.58
N LEU A 175 -39.21 16.73 3.49
CA LEU A 175 -39.32 17.55 2.27
C LEU A 175 -38.13 18.50 2.17
N LEU A 176 -36.99 18.02 1.68
CA LEU A 176 -35.95 18.87 1.09
C LEU A 176 -35.10 18.07 0.09
N ALA A 177 -35.80 17.40 -0.84
CA ALA A 177 -35.28 17.15 -2.17
C ALA A 177 -35.81 18.28 -3.07
N CYS A 178 -34.98 18.76 -4.00
CA CYS A 178 -35.21 19.87 -4.95
C CYS A 178 -34.81 21.28 -4.45
N ALA A 179 -33.50 21.58 -4.54
CA ALA A 179 -33.02 22.92 -4.93
C ALA A 179 -31.52 22.88 -5.31
N PHE A 180 -31.18 22.15 -6.37
CA PHE A 180 -29.94 22.39 -7.12
C PHE A 180 -30.32 22.64 -8.57
N SER A 181 -30.56 23.90 -8.91
CA SER A 181 -30.52 24.37 -10.30
C SER A 181 -29.90 25.77 -10.32
N ASN A 182 -28.82 25.87 -11.10
CA ASN A 182 -28.03 27.06 -11.40
C ASN A 182 -28.87 28.33 -11.63
N ALA A 183 -28.49 29.45 -10.99
CA ALA A 183 -28.48 30.78 -11.63
C ALA A 183 -27.78 31.83 -10.75
N SER A 184 -26.88 32.58 -11.41
CA SER A 184 -26.29 33.83 -10.97
C SER A 184 -27.36 34.91 -10.69
N CYS A 185 -27.30 35.61 -9.56
CA CYS A 185 -27.80 36.99 -9.52
C CYS A 185 -27.20 37.85 -8.40
N ARG A 186 -26.97 39.12 -8.74
CA ARG A 186 -26.36 40.20 -7.98
C ARG A 186 -27.36 40.85 -7.01
N SER A 187 -26.80 41.41 -5.93
CA SER A 187 -27.23 42.59 -5.16
C SER A 187 -28.71 43.02 -5.19
N VAL A 188 -29.42 42.89 -4.05
CA VAL A 188 -30.48 43.84 -3.66
C VAL A 188 -30.48 44.03 -2.12
N SER A 189 -30.83 45.25 -1.74
CA SER A 189 -30.69 46.00 -0.50
C SER A 189 -31.64 45.64 0.66
N LYS A 190 -31.24 46.15 1.84
CA LYS A 190 -31.95 46.19 3.13
C LYS A 190 -33.38 46.74 3.01
N GLU A 191 -34.36 46.01 3.53
CA GLU A 191 -35.61 46.58 4.07
C GLU A 191 -35.99 45.91 5.40
N SER A 192 -36.53 46.76 6.27
CA SER A 192 -36.70 46.63 7.71
C SER A 192 -37.94 45.79 8.09
N ILE A 193 -37.83 44.92 9.09
CA ILE A 193 -38.98 44.36 9.81
C ILE A 193 -38.92 44.86 11.26
N THR A 194 -39.93 45.61 11.68
CA THR A 194 -40.12 46.08 13.06
C THR A 194 -40.81 44.99 13.88
N ILE A 195 -40.13 44.48 14.91
CA ILE A 195 -40.66 43.52 15.90
C ILE A 195 -41.14 44.29 17.13
N LYS A 196 -42.43 44.19 17.48
CA LYS A 196 -42.95 44.55 18.80
C LYS A 196 -42.87 43.31 19.71
N HIS A 197 -41.84 43.23 20.54
CA HIS A 197 -41.90 42.89 21.99
C HIS A 197 -40.49 42.64 22.54
N ASN A 198 -40.26 43.20 23.73
CA ASN A 198 -39.02 43.23 24.50
C ASN A 198 -38.29 41.87 24.62
N SER A 199 -37.28 41.66 23.80
CA SER A 199 -36.12 40.80 24.10
C SER A 199 -34.96 41.20 23.18
N ILE A 200 -33.97 41.91 23.72
CA ILE A 200 -32.73 42.19 22.99
C ILE A 200 -31.93 40.88 22.95
N PHE A 201 -32.08 40.11 21.87
CA PHE A 201 -31.11 39.10 21.50
C PHE A 201 -30.09 39.76 20.57
N THR A 202 -28.92 40.11 21.13
CA THR A 202 -27.75 40.42 20.32
C THR A 202 -27.35 39.12 19.60
N ILE A 203 -27.68 38.99 18.32
CA ILE A 203 -27.06 37.99 17.45
C ILE A 203 -25.65 38.50 17.16
N THR A 204 -24.73 38.25 18.09
CA THR A 204 -23.32 38.17 17.71
C THR A 204 -23.19 36.95 16.81
N ALA A 205 -22.92 37.18 15.52
CA ALA A 205 -22.47 36.13 14.64
C ALA A 205 -21.36 35.37 15.38
N PRO A 206 -21.45 34.04 15.56
CA PRO A 206 -20.34 33.31 16.12
C PRO A 206 -19.19 33.49 15.13
N THR A 207 -18.21 34.29 15.53
CA THR A 207 -16.87 34.29 14.98
C THR A 207 -16.32 32.88 15.21
N ARG A 208 -16.65 31.96 14.31
CA ARG A 208 -16.05 30.63 14.24
C ARG A 208 -14.63 30.81 13.70
N PRO A 209 -13.57 30.39 14.40
CA PRO A 209 -12.29 30.20 13.76
C PRO A 209 -11.92 28.73 13.90
N PHE A 210 -12.63 27.81 13.24
CA PHE A 210 -12.09 26.45 13.04
C PHE A 210 -12.55 25.94 11.67
N PRO A 211 -11.67 25.99 10.65
CA PRO A 211 -11.95 25.36 9.37
C PRO A 211 -11.78 23.84 9.51
N SER A 212 -12.86 23.13 9.19
CA SER A 212 -12.87 21.70 8.87
C SER A 212 -12.26 21.49 7.49
N GLN A 213 -11.02 20.99 7.44
CA GLN A 213 -10.31 20.61 6.21
C GLN A 213 -9.40 19.43 6.59
N ILE A 214 -8.60 18.87 5.68
CA ILE A 214 -7.23 18.52 6.12
C ILE A 214 -6.58 19.86 6.46
N THR A 215 -6.87 20.44 7.63
CA THR A 215 -6.49 21.84 7.86
C THR A 215 -5.00 21.92 8.05
N HIS A 216 -4.41 20.97 8.76
CA HIS A 216 -2.97 20.96 8.93
C HIS A 216 -2.50 19.52 8.88
N GLY A 217 -2.49 18.88 7.69
CA GLY A 217 -1.57 17.78 7.40
C GLY A 217 -0.11 18.25 7.44
N GLN A 218 0.18 19.10 8.42
CA GLN A 218 1.33 19.89 8.75
C GLN A 218 1.48 19.69 10.25
N PHE A 219 2.41 18.83 10.62
CA PHE A 219 2.72 18.56 12.02
C PHE A 219 3.58 19.67 12.64
N ASP A 220 3.65 19.67 13.97
CA ASP A 220 4.58 20.52 14.72
C ASP A 220 6.02 20.04 14.51
N GLU A 221 6.79 20.78 13.72
CA GLU A 221 8.15 20.41 13.28
C GLU A 221 9.18 20.42 14.42
N ARG A 222 8.82 20.91 15.60
CA ARG A 222 9.65 20.72 16.81
C ARG A 222 9.72 19.24 17.21
N TYR A 223 8.67 18.48 16.94
CA TYR A 223 8.56 17.05 17.25
C TYR A 223 8.75 16.18 16.00
N VAL A 224 8.07 16.52 14.90
CA VAL A 224 8.14 15.75 13.66
C VAL A 224 9.29 16.21 12.77
N LEU A 225 10.23 15.31 12.51
CA LEU A 225 11.47 15.57 11.77
C LEU A 225 11.33 15.33 10.27
N SER A 226 10.52 14.35 9.88
CA SER A 226 10.27 14.00 8.48
C SER A 226 8.94 13.28 8.32
N SER A 227 8.39 13.37 7.13
CA SER A 227 7.13 12.74 6.72
C SER A 227 7.35 11.88 5.49
N ARG A 228 6.79 10.68 5.47
CA ARG A 228 6.98 9.71 4.38
C ARG A 228 5.71 8.89 4.11
N VAL A 229 5.37 8.72 2.84
CA VAL A 229 4.34 7.81 2.36
C VAL A 229 4.98 6.84 1.37
N ARG A 230 4.80 5.54 1.59
CA ARG A 230 5.24 4.50 0.66
C ARG A 230 4.13 3.52 0.30
N THR A 231 4.22 2.90 -0.87
CA THR A 231 3.46 1.70 -1.24
C THR A 231 4.31 0.79 -2.13
N GLY A 232 3.79 -0.37 -2.50
CA GLY A 232 4.34 -1.20 -3.57
C GLY A 232 3.39 -1.35 -4.74
N ARG A 233 3.93 -1.64 -5.93
CA ARG A 233 3.14 -2.09 -7.09
C ARG A 233 3.85 -3.24 -7.78
N SER A 234 3.07 -4.22 -8.22
CA SER A 234 3.51 -5.36 -9.02
C SER A 234 2.97 -5.27 -10.44
N ILE A 235 3.79 -5.64 -11.41
CA ILE A 235 3.47 -5.62 -12.85
C ILE A 235 2.82 -6.96 -13.21
N ARG A 236 1.57 -6.91 -13.70
CA ARG A 236 0.78 -8.09 -14.09
C ARG A 236 1.48 -8.86 -15.21
N GLY A 237 1.42 -10.19 -15.13
CA GLY A 237 2.03 -11.11 -16.10
C GLY A 237 3.50 -11.44 -15.85
N LEU A 238 4.14 -10.87 -14.81
CA LEU A 238 5.50 -11.20 -14.40
C LEU A 238 5.48 -11.76 -12.97
N SER A 239 6.20 -12.84 -12.72
CA SER A 239 6.26 -13.46 -11.39
C SER A 239 6.87 -12.51 -10.36
N LEU A 240 6.43 -12.62 -9.11
CA LEU A 240 6.90 -11.83 -7.97
C LEU A 240 8.35 -12.23 -7.57
N PRO A 241 9.07 -11.41 -6.79
CA PRO A 241 10.48 -11.64 -6.44
C PRO A 241 10.86 -13.05 -5.93
N PRO A 242 10.02 -13.75 -5.14
CA PRO A 242 10.31 -15.11 -4.71
C PRO A 242 10.50 -16.10 -5.86
N ALA A 243 9.76 -15.93 -6.96
CA ALA A 243 9.69 -16.90 -8.06
C ALA A 243 10.34 -16.41 -9.35
N CYS A 244 10.46 -15.09 -9.56
CA CYS A 244 10.88 -14.55 -10.85
C CYS A 244 12.24 -15.07 -11.31
N THR A 245 12.33 -15.36 -12.61
CA THR A 245 13.58 -15.62 -13.30
C THR A 245 14.38 -14.33 -13.50
N ARG A 246 15.67 -14.44 -13.86
CA ARG A 246 16.47 -13.26 -14.23
C ARG A 246 15.84 -12.49 -15.40
N ALA A 247 15.24 -13.19 -16.36
CA ALA A 247 14.60 -12.57 -17.52
C ALA A 247 13.36 -11.74 -17.12
N GLU A 248 12.45 -12.31 -16.32
CA GLU A 248 11.28 -11.57 -15.83
C GLU A 248 11.70 -10.36 -14.98
N ARG A 249 12.71 -10.52 -14.12
CA ARG A 249 13.21 -9.42 -13.29
C ARG A 249 13.77 -8.26 -14.13
N ARG A 250 14.54 -8.58 -15.17
CA ARG A 250 15.06 -7.60 -16.14
C ARG A 250 13.92 -6.94 -16.92
N GLU A 251 12.85 -7.66 -17.22
CA GLU A 251 11.68 -7.08 -17.87
C GLU A 251 10.93 -6.11 -16.93
N VAL A 252 10.78 -6.45 -15.64
CA VAL A 252 10.27 -5.49 -14.64
C VAL A 252 11.11 -4.22 -14.62
N GLU A 253 12.44 -4.35 -14.58
CA GLU A 253 13.35 -3.19 -14.62
C GLU A 253 13.14 -2.37 -15.88
N ASN A 254 13.13 -3.00 -17.06
CA ASN A 254 12.94 -2.35 -18.35
C ASN A 254 11.60 -1.59 -18.43
N VAL A 255 10.49 -2.23 -18.07
CA VAL A 255 9.14 -1.63 -18.08
C VAL A 255 9.10 -0.41 -17.16
N VAL A 256 9.57 -0.57 -15.93
CA VAL A 256 9.51 0.50 -14.93
C VAL A 256 10.42 1.65 -15.31
N VAL A 257 11.70 1.41 -15.60
CA VAL A 257 12.67 2.47 -15.96
C VAL A 257 12.20 3.26 -17.18
N THR A 258 11.66 2.56 -18.18
CA THR A 258 11.16 3.21 -19.40
C THR A 258 9.92 4.06 -19.12
N ALA A 259 9.01 3.63 -18.24
CA ALA A 259 7.90 4.46 -17.78
C ALA A 259 8.41 5.69 -17.01
N LEU A 260 9.37 5.53 -16.10
CA LEU A 260 9.91 6.62 -15.29
C LEU A 260 10.65 7.68 -16.12
N ALA A 261 11.26 7.30 -17.24
CA ALA A 261 11.83 8.26 -18.20
C ALA A 261 10.76 9.18 -18.85
N GLY A 262 9.48 8.82 -18.76
CA GLY A 262 8.34 9.61 -19.20
C GLY A 262 7.90 10.70 -18.20
N LEU A 263 8.36 10.67 -16.96
CA LEU A 263 7.99 11.67 -15.94
C LEU A 263 8.57 13.06 -16.27
N ARG A 264 7.81 14.11 -15.92
CA ARG A 264 8.12 15.52 -16.26
C ARG A 264 7.98 16.40 -15.02
N GLY A 265 8.46 17.65 -15.13
CA GLY A 265 8.35 18.65 -14.05
C GLY A 265 9.09 18.23 -12.78
N ASP A 266 8.47 18.45 -11.63
CA ASP A 266 8.98 18.09 -10.30
C ASP A 266 9.14 16.58 -10.10
N LEU A 267 8.51 15.76 -10.95
CA LEU A 267 8.64 14.31 -10.95
C LEU A 267 9.72 13.79 -11.91
N SER A 268 10.42 14.66 -12.66
CA SER A 268 11.54 14.23 -13.50
C SER A 268 12.75 13.80 -12.64
N GLY A 269 13.47 12.77 -13.08
CA GLY A 269 14.51 12.15 -12.28
C GLY A 269 15.44 11.22 -13.05
N LYS A 270 16.36 10.58 -12.33
CA LYS A 270 17.38 9.67 -12.88
C LYS A 270 17.27 8.29 -12.23
N TYR A 271 17.46 7.26 -13.05
CA TYR A 271 17.63 5.87 -12.60
C TYR A 271 19.11 5.54 -12.38
N TYR A 272 19.39 4.80 -11.31
CA TYR A 272 20.70 4.29 -10.95
C TYR A 272 20.60 2.78 -10.74
N SER A 273 21.18 2.02 -11.66
CA SER A 273 21.30 0.56 -11.53
C SER A 273 22.35 0.23 -10.48
N LEU A 274 22.04 -0.69 -9.57
CA LEU A 274 22.99 -1.15 -8.55
C LEU A 274 24.19 -1.88 -9.16
N THR A 275 24.07 -2.45 -10.36
CA THR A 275 25.16 -3.16 -11.02
C THR A 275 26.26 -2.23 -11.53
N SER A 276 25.90 -1.01 -11.95
CA SER A 276 26.82 -0.05 -12.57
C SER A 276 26.98 1.23 -11.76
N MET A 277 26.51 1.25 -10.51
CA MET A 277 26.60 2.41 -9.62
C MET A 277 28.05 2.63 -9.20
N THR A 278 28.52 3.88 -9.26
CA THR A 278 29.85 4.22 -8.74
C THR A 278 29.85 4.26 -7.21
N GLU A 279 30.98 4.02 -6.57
CA GLU A 279 31.11 4.11 -5.10
C GLU A 279 30.67 5.48 -4.56
N ARG A 280 30.94 6.56 -5.31
CA ARG A 280 30.50 7.91 -4.96
C ARG A 280 28.98 8.06 -5.00
N GLU A 281 28.33 7.55 -6.05
CA GLU A 281 26.86 7.57 -6.14
C GLU A 281 26.24 6.70 -5.04
N GLN A 282 26.83 5.55 -4.77
CA GLN A 282 26.39 4.65 -3.71
C GLN A 282 26.48 5.31 -2.34
N GLN A 283 27.63 5.89 -2.00
CA GLN A 283 27.83 6.58 -0.72
C GLN A 283 26.85 7.76 -0.59
N GLN A 284 26.66 8.54 -1.65
CA GLN A 284 25.69 9.64 -1.64
C GLN A 284 24.26 9.15 -1.33
N LEU A 285 23.83 8.04 -1.94
CA LEU A 285 22.50 7.46 -1.70
C LEU A 285 22.37 6.85 -0.30
N ILE A 286 23.46 6.34 0.28
CA ILE A 286 23.52 5.89 1.67
C ILE A 286 23.37 7.09 2.62
N ASP A 287 24.12 8.16 2.39
CA ASP A 287 24.11 9.38 3.20
C ASP A 287 22.74 10.08 3.16
N ASP A 288 22.06 10.00 2.02
CA ASP A 288 20.69 10.51 1.87
C ASP A 288 19.61 9.57 2.47
N HIS A 289 19.99 8.38 2.95
CA HIS A 289 19.11 7.32 3.43
C HIS A 289 18.11 6.82 2.37
N PHE A 290 18.54 6.77 1.10
CA PHE A 290 17.72 6.33 -0.03
C PHE A 290 18.05 4.94 -0.52
N LEU A 291 19.30 4.52 -0.39
CA LEU A 291 19.73 3.21 -0.85
C LEU A 291 19.15 2.11 0.03
N PHE A 292 18.74 1.03 -0.60
CA PHE A 292 18.44 -0.23 0.07
C PHE A 292 19.62 -1.18 -0.11
N ASP A 293 19.98 -1.88 0.96
CA ASP A 293 21.07 -2.83 0.95
C ASP A 293 20.63 -4.21 0.47
N LYS A 294 21.61 -5.08 0.22
CA LYS A 294 21.34 -6.50 -0.04
C LYS A 294 20.49 -7.05 1.10
N PRO A 295 19.35 -7.71 0.81
CA PRO A 295 18.54 -8.33 1.84
C PRO A 295 19.35 -9.35 2.66
N VAL A 296 19.57 -9.04 3.93
CA VAL A 296 20.22 -9.94 4.90
C VAL A 296 19.23 -10.59 5.86
N SER A 297 18.00 -10.07 5.92
CA SER A 297 16.94 -10.64 6.76
C SER A 297 16.62 -12.07 6.33
N PRO A 298 16.61 -13.04 7.27
CA PRO A 298 16.31 -14.43 6.95
C PRO A 298 14.88 -14.60 6.40
N LEU A 299 13.96 -13.68 6.72
CA LEU A 299 12.61 -13.66 6.15
C LEU A 299 12.62 -13.47 4.63
N LEU A 300 13.55 -12.65 4.11
CA LEU A 300 13.68 -12.34 2.68
C LEU A 300 14.55 -13.36 1.96
N THR A 301 15.64 -13.81 2.59
CA THR A 301 16.57 -14.77 1.97
C THR A 301 15.95 -16.17 1.89
N CYS A 302 15.28 -16.66 2.93
CA CYS A 302 14.53 -17.93 2.90
C CYS A 302 13.32 -17.88 1.97
N ALA A 303 12.77 -16.69 1.69
CA ALA A 303 11.74 -16.48 0.67
C ALA A 303 12.31 -16.42 -0.76
N GLY A 304 13.62 -16.57 -0.96
CA GLY A 304 14.24 -16.57 -2.28
C GLY A 304 14.33 -15.19 -2.94
N MET A 305 14.16 -14.10 -2.18
CA MET A 305 14.07 -12.73 -2.72
C MET A 305 15.44 -12.09 -2.99
N ALA A 306 16.52 -12.67 -2.44
CA ALA A 306 17.90 -12.20 -2.61
C ALA A 306 18.66 -12.84 -3.80
N ARG A 307 17.99 -13.65 -4.63
CA ARG A 307 18.62 -14.35 -5.76
C ARG A 307 19.19 -13.38 -6.79
N ASP A 308 20.34 -13.76 -7.35
CA ASP A 308 21.09 -13.05 -8.40
C ASP A 308 21.45 -11.59 -8.07
N TRP A 309 21.50 -11.22 -6.79
CA TRP A 309 21.82 -9.84 -6.39
C TRP A 309 23.19 -9.37 -6.93
N PRO A 310 23.33 -8.15 -7.49
CA PRO A 310 22.32 -7.07 -7.63
C PRO A 310 21.64 -6.99 -9.01
N ASP A 311 21.61 -8.07 -9.81
CA ASP A 311 21.08 -8.08 -11.18
C ASP A 311 19.66 -7.50 -11.27
N ALA A 312 19.47 -6.52 -12.16
CA ALA A 312 18.21 -5.82 -12.42
C ALA A 312 17.58 -5.10 -11.22
N ARG A 313 18.39 -4.68 -10.24
CA ARG A 313 17.96 -3.85 -9.12
C ARG A 313 18.48 -2.43 -9.29
N GLY A 314 17.70 -1.48 -8.82
CA GLY A 314 18.12 -0.09 -8.83
C GLY A 314 17.16 0.82 -8.12
N ILE A 315 17.57 2.09 -8.10
CA ILE A 315 16.83 3.17 -7.49
C ILE A 315 16.64 4.27 -8.52
N TRP A 316 15.41 4.76 -8.61
CA TRP A 316 15.11 6.00 -9.29
C TRP A 316 14.70 7.05 -8.25
N HIS A 317 15.10 8.30 -8.46
CA HIS A 317 14.55 9.42 -7.69
C HIS A 317 14.43 10.66 -8.56
N ASN A 318 13.49 11.54 -8.21
CA ASN A 318 13.37 12.85 -8.82
C ASN A 318 14.56 13.76 -8.45
N ASN A 319 14.73 14.85 -9.20
CA ASN A 319 15.85 15.77 -9.00
C ASN A 319 15.89 16.39 -7.59
N GLU A 320 14.71 16.61 -6.99
CA GLU A 320 14.58 17.17 -5.64
C GLU A 320 14.70 16.14 -4.52
N LYS A 321 14.86 14.84 -4.85
CA LYS A 321 14.99 13.75 -3.88
C LYS A 321 13.78 13.63 -2.92
N THR A 322 12.60 13.97 -3.41
CA THR A 322 11.31 13.95 -2.67
C THR A 322 10.33 12.88 -3.17
N PHE A 323 10.63 12.24 -4.30
CA PHE A 323 9.89 11.12 -4.87
C PHE A 323 10.88 10.06 -5.38
N LEU A 324 10.77 8.84 -4.86
CA LEU A 324 11.72 7.75 -5.08
C LEU A 324 10.99 6.47 -5.44
N ILE A 325 11.63 5.63 -6.25
CA ILE A 325 11.12 4.32 -6.63
C ILE A 325 12.27 3.32 -6.54
N TRP A 326 12.13 2.34 -5.65
CA TRP A 326 13.01 1.16 -5.63
C TRP A 326 12.47 0.12 -6.58
N ILE A 327 13.37 -0.51 -7.35
CA ILE A 327 13.02 -1.49 -8.37
C ILE A 327 13.65 -2.85 -7.98
N ASN A 328 12.81 -3.89 -7.97
CA ASN A 328 13.19 -5.30 -7.75
C ASN A 328 13.88 -5.62 -6.41
N GLU A 329 13.55 -4.89 -5.35
CA GLU A 329 13.97 -5.23 -3.98
C GLU A 329 13.01 -6.27 -3.38
N GLU A 330 12.10 -5.88 -2.48
CA GLU A 330 11.13 -6.80 -1.86
C GLU A 330 9.82 -6.97 -2.65
N ASP A 331 9.57 -6.08 -3.60
CA ASP A 331 8.46 -6.10 -4.56
C ASP A 331 8.99 -5.58 -5.91
N HIS A 332 8.21 -5.67 -7.00
CA HIS A 332 8.63 -5.12 -8.30
C HIS A 332 8.97 -3.64 -8.20
N THR A 333 8.11 -2.87 -7.52
CA THR A 333 8.37 -1.48 -7.21
C THR A 333 7.98 -1.14 -5.77
N ARG A 334 8.77 -0.28 -5.12
CA ARG A 334 8.35 0.47 -3.93
C ARG A 334 8.38 1.96 -4.23
N VAL A 335 7.20 2.55 -4.33
CA VAL A 335 6.99 3.97 -4.63
C VAL A 335 6.94 4.75 -3.32
N ILE A 336 7.74 5.79 -3.22
CA ILE A 336 7.99 6.54 -1.99
C ILE A 336 7.88 8.04 -2.29
N SER A 337 7.09 8.75 -1.49
CA SER A 337 7.13 10.20 -1.39
C SER A 337 7.60 10.56 0.01
N MET A 338 8.56 11.45 0.13
CA MET A 338 9.06 11.88 1.44
C MET A 338 9.62 13.29 1.41
N GLU A 339 9.65 13.94 2.56
CA GLU A 339 10.34 15.21 2.78
C GLU A 339 10.67 15.41 4.26
N LYS A 340 11.62 16.33 4.53
CA LYS A 340 11.88 16.82 5.89
C LYS A 340 10.71 17.68 6.36
N GLY A 341 10.49 17.72 7.68
CA GLY A 341 9.40 18.47 8.30
C GLY A 341 8.06 17.71 8.34
N GLY A 342 7.01 18.47 8.62
CA GLY A 342 5.71 17.93 9.04
C GLY A 342 4.62 17.91 7.97
N ASN A 343 4.89 18.33 6.73
CA ASN A 343 3.84 18.53 5.72
C ASN A 343 3.42 17.24 4.99
N MET A 344 2.81 16.32 5.75
CA MET A 344 2.20 15.08 5.25
C MET A 344 1.21 15.31 4.09
N LYS A 345 0.47 16.43 4.08
CA LYS A 345 -0.47 16.74 2.98
C LYS A 345 0.26 16.87 1.65
N ARG A 346 1.33 17.68 1.60
CA ARG A 346 2.15 17.86 0.39
C ARG A 346 2.83 16.56 -0.02
N VAL A 347 3.35 15.79 0.94
CA VAL A 347 3.90 14.44 0.68
C VAL A 347 2.87 13.55 0.00
N PHE A 348 1.64 13.52 0.51
CA PHE A 348 0.58 12.66 -0.02
C PHE A 348 0.03 13.14 -1.37
N GLU A 349 -0.06 14.45 -1.59
CA GLU A 349 -0.42 15.03 -2.90
C GLU A 349 0.59 14.63 -3.98
N ARG A 350 1.90 14.78 -3.70
CA ARG A 350 2.97 14.33 -4.59
C ARG A 350 2.93 12.82 -4.81
N PHE A 351 2.69 12.05 -3.75
CA PHE A 351 2.55 10.59 -3.82
C PHE A 351 1.43 10.18 -4.78
N CYS A 352 0.22 10.72 -4.61
CA CYS A 352 -0.93 10.39 -5.45
C CYS A 352 -0.73 10.83 -6.90
N ARG A 353 -0.17 12.03 -7.12
CA ARG A 353 0.15 12.54 -8.47
C ARG A 353 1.17 11.66 -9.18
N GLY A 354 2.29 11.36 -8.51
CA GLY A 354 3.36 10.53 -9.06
C GLY A 354 2.88 9.11 -9.36
N LEU A 355 2.12 8.51 -8.44
CA LEU A 355 1.63 7.14 -8.62
C LEU A 355 0.65 7.01 -9.79
N LYS A 356 -0.29 7.96 -9.94
CA LYS A 356 -1.21 8.01 -11.09
C LYS A 356 -0.48 8.19 -12.41
N GLU A 357 0.55 9.03 -12.44
CA GLU A 357 1.32 9.29 -13.65
C GLU A 357 2.18 8.08 -14.05
N VAL A 358 2.81 7.41 -13.08
CA VAL A 358 3.53 6.15 -13.32
C VAL A 358 2.58 5.07 -13.86
N GLU A 359 1.39 4.92 -13.27
CA GLU A 359 0.39 3.97 -13.75
C GLU A 359 -0.05 4.28 -15.19
N ARG A 360 -0.28 5.55 -15.51
CA ARG A 360 -0.63 6.01 -16.85
C ARG A 360 0.44 5.62 -17.88
N LEU A 361 1.72 5.90 -17.58
CA LEU A 361 2.85 5.61 -18.46
C LEU A 361 3.12 4.11 -18.65
N ILE A 362 2.85 3.29 -17.64
CA ILE A 362 2.92 1.82 -17.74
C ILE A 362 1.78 1.30 -18.63
N LYS A 363 0.55 1.80 -18.44
CA LYS A 363 -0.62 1.43 -19.26
C LYS A 363 -0.48 1.81 -20.73
N GLU A 364 0.13 2.96 -21.04
CA GLU A 364 0.41 3.36 -22.43
C GLU A 364 1.27 2.34 -23.18
N ARG A 365 2.01 1.49 -22.47
CA ARG A 365 2.86 0.44 -23.03
C ARG A 365 2.21 -0.95 -22.98
N GLY A 366 0.94 -1.04 -22.62
CA GLY A 366 0.17 -2.29 -22.58
C GLY A 366 0.38 -3.11 -21.29
N TRP A 367 1.00 -2.54 -20.26
CA TRP A 367 1.19 -3.21 -18.97
C TRP A 367 0.17 -2.73 -17.94
N GLU A 368 -0.12 -3.58 -16.96
CA GLU A 368 -1.05 -3.28 -15.89
C GLU A 368 -0.44 -3.60 -14.52
N PHE A 369 -0.99 -2.99 -13.46
CA PHE A 369 -0.68 -3.43 -12.12
C PHE A 369 -1.54 -4.63 -11.72
N MET A 370 -0.96 -5.54 -10.92
CA MET A 370 -1.72 -6.61 -10.29
C MET A 370 -2.70 -6.02 -9.26
N TRP A 371 -4.00 -6.10 -9.55
CA TRP A 371 -5.07 -5.59 -8.70
C TRP A 371 -6.34 -6.42 -8.87
N ASN A 372 -7.08 -6.65 -7.78
CA ASN A 372 -8.43 -7.20 -7.82
C ASN A 372 -9.31 -6.63 -6.69
N GLU A 373 -10.62 -6.79 -6.81
CA GLU A 373 -11.58 -6.16 -5.89
C GLU A 373 -11.53 -6.67 -4.45
N ARG A 374 -11.12 -7.92 -4.22
CA ARG A 374 -11.09 -8.52 -2.89
C ARG A 374 -9.80 -8.23 -2.13
N LEU A 375 -8.66 -8.09 -2.83
CA LEU A 375 -7.34 -7.90 -2.24
C LEU A 375 -6.74 -6.50 -2.48
N GLY A 376 -7.34 -5.68 -3.33
CA GLY A 376 -6.73 -4.43 -3.79
C GLY A 376 -5.47 -4.70 -4.63
N TYR A 377 -4.44 -3.89 -4.43
CA TYR A 377 -3.15 -4.12 -5.08
C TYR A 377 -2.46 -5.35 -4.50
N VAL A 378 -2.03 -6.24 -5.38
CA VAL A 378 -1.37 -7.49 -5.03
C VAL A 378 0.13 -7.26 -4.93
N LEU A 379 0.72 -7.73 -3.83
CA LEU A 379 2.15 -7.67 -3.53
C LEU A 379 2.63 -9.01 -2.98
N THR A 380 3.94 -9.15 -2.86
CA THR A 380 4.62 -10.41 -2.48
C THR A 380 4.20 -10.90 -1.10
N CYS A 381 4.20 -10.02 -0.11
CA CYS A 381 3.84 -10.36 1.26
C CYS A 381 2.36 -10.06 1.52
N PRO A 382 1.57 -11.01 2.10
CA PRO A 382 0.16 -10.78 2.43
C PRO A 382 -0.08 -9.56 3.34
N SER A 383 0.91 -9.18 4.16
CA SER A 383 0.80 -7.98 5.01
C SER A 383 0.76 -6.66 4.25
N ASN A 384 1.14 -6.65 2.98
CA ASN A 384 1.17 -5.46 2.12
C ASN A 384 0.02 -5.42 1.10
N LEU A 385 -0.96 -6.32 1.18
CA LEU A 385 -2.15 -6.26 0.33
C LEU A 385 -2.98 -4.98 0.56
N GLY A 386 -3.93 -4.74 -0.34
CA GLY A 386 -4.87 -3.63 -0.29
C GLY A 386 -4.25 -2.38 -0.86
N THR A 387 -3.94 -1.45 0.02
CA THR A 387 -3.28 -0.20 -0.33
C THR A 387 -1.78 -0.36 -0.53
N GLY A 388 -1.17 -1.38 0.10
CA GLY A 388 0.27 -1.48 0.34
C GLY A 388 0.85 -0.31 1.15
N LEU A 389 0.00 0.60 1.61
CA LEU A 389 0.40 1.92 2.06
C LEU A 389 0.99 1.88 3.46
N ARG A 390 2.10 2.59 3.61
CA ARG A 390 2.66 2.94 4.90
C ARG A 390 3.00 4.42 4.90
N ALA A 391 2.11 5.22 5.49
CA ALA A 391 2.32 6.60 5.82
C ALA A 391 2.87 6.69 7.24
N GLY A 392 3.89 7.51 7.46
CA GLY A 392 4.51 7.65 8.75
C GLY A 392 5.42 8.86 8.87
N VAL A 393 5.91 9.05 10.09
CA VAL A 393 6.76 10.17 10.48
C VAL A 393 7.90 9.70 11.36
N HIS A 394 9.02 10.43 11.31
CA HIS A 394 9.97 10.42 12.42
C HIS A 394 9.56 11.47 13.44
N VAL A 395 9.21 11.03 14.66
CA VAL A 395 8.71 11.90 15.72
C VAL A 395 9.50 11.71 17.01
N LYS A 396 9.85 12.82 17.66
CA LYS A 396 10.52 12.85 18.98
C LYS A 396 9.47 12.75 20.10
N LEU A 397 9.57 11.72 20.93
CA LEU A 397 8.64 11.45 22.03
C LEU A 397 9.38 11.04 23.33
N PRO A 398 10.28 11.88 23.88
CA PRO A 398 11.13 11.51 25.01
C PRO A 398 10.39 11.25 26.33
N ARG A 399 9.20 11.83 26.53
CA ARG A 399 8.37 11.58 27.71
C ARG A 399 7.38 10.44 27.45
N LEU A 400 6.60 10.53 26.39
CA LEU A 400 5.55 9.56 26.08
C LEU A 400 6.10 8.16 25.88
N SER A 401 7.30 8.01 25.29
CA SER A 401 7.91 6.70 25.08
C SER A 401 8.24 5.92 26.36
N LYS A 402 8.36 6.62 27.50
CA LYS A 402 8.62 6.05 28.82
C LYS A 402 7.34 5.79 29.61
N ASP A 403 6.20 6.32 29.14
CA ASP A 403 4.90 6.11 29.78
C ASP A 403 4.39 4.69 29.50
N PRO A 404 3.97 3.93 30.53
CA PRO A 404 3.49 2.55 30.36
C PRO A 404 2.25 2.45 29.47
N ARG A 405 1.50 3.55 29.28
CA ARG A 405 0.29 3.60 28.45
C ARG A 405 0.60 3.71 26.96
N PHE A 406 1.84 3.98 26.56
CA PHE A 406 2.21 4.28 25.16
C PHE A 406 1.80 3.17 24.19
N SER A 407 2.08 1.91 24.52
CA SER A 407 1.71 0.76 23.68
C SER A 407 0.19 0.68 23.47
N LYS A 408 -0.61 0.94 24.51
CA LYS A 408 -2.07 0.89 24.42
C LYS A 408 -2.64 2.07 23.64
N ILE A 409 -2.02 3.25 23.74
CA ILE A 409 -2.35 4.42 22.92
C ILE A 409 -2.14 4.09 21.43
N LEU A 410 -0.98 3.54 21.06
CA LEU A 410 -0.70 3.16 19.67
C LEU A 410 -1.68 2.10 19.14
N GLU A 411 -1.97 1.07 19.94
CA GLU A 411 -2.94 0.03 19.59
C GLU A 411 -4.33 0.61 19.28
N ASN A 412 -4.84 1.47 20.17
CA ASN A 412 -6.17 2.08 20.03
C ASN A 412 -6.22 3.05 18.84
N LEU A 413 -5.12 3.73 18.53
CA LEU A 413 -4.97 4.62 17.38
C LEU A 413 -4.66 3.90 16.07
N ARG A 414 -4.51 2.56 16.09
CA ARG A 414 -4.12 1.75 14.91
C ARG A 414 -2.78 2.19 14.30
N LEU A 415 -1.83 2.54 15.16
CA LEU A 415 -0.46 2.91 14.79
C LEU A 415 0.53 1.83 15.24
N GLN A 416 1.66 1.75 14.54
CA GLN A 416 2.81 0.92 14.92
C GLN A 416 4.04 1.81 15.10
N LYS A 417 4.93 1.41 16.02
CA LYS A 417 6.25 2.03 16.21
C LYS A 417 7.37 1.12 15.72
N ARG A 418 8.41 1.72 15.14
CA ARG A 418 9.69 1.07 14.78
C ARG A 418 10.86 1.96 15.21
N GLY A 419 12.08 1.41 15.20
CA GLY A 419 13.28 2.21 15.40
C GLY A 419 13.56 3.15 14.23
N THR A 420 14.53 4.04 14.42
CA THR A 420 14.78 5.19 13.52
C THR A 420 15.25 4.77 12.12
N GLY A 421 15.88 3.61 11.98
CA GLY A 421 16.31 3.04 10.70
C GLY A 421 15.34 2.02 10.10
N GLY A 422 14.14 1.84 10.69
CA GLY A 422 13.14 0.90 10.22
C GLY A 422 12.96 -0.33 11.10
N VAL A 423 12.51 -1.44 10.49
CA VAL A 423 11.91 -2.59 11.19
C VAL A 423 12.87 -3.38 12.09
N ASP A 424 14.15 -3.37 11.77
CA ASP A 424 15.17 -4.17 12.46
C ASP A 424 16.13 -3.29 13.29
N THR A 425 15.76 -2.02 13.53
CA THR A 425 16.61 -1.06 14.26
C THR A 425 15.98 -0.64 15.57
N ALA A 426 16.81 -0.26 16.55
CA ALA A 426 16.35 0.38 17.79
C ALA A 426 16.02 1.86 17.54
N ALA A 427 15.23 2.46 18.43
CA ALA A 427 15.04 3.90 18.44
C ALA A 427 16.34 4.59 18.90
N VAL A 428 16.77 5.60 18.14
CA VAL A 428 17.94 6.42 18.47
C VAL A 428 17.46 7.78 18.97
N ALA A 429 17.96 8.22 20.12
CA ALA A 429 17.67 9.53 20.69
C ALA A 429 16.17 9.86 20.84
N ASP A 430 15.37 8.90 21.31
CA ASP A 430 13.92 9.03 21.52
C ASP A 430 13.11 9.38 20.24
N ILE A 431 13.69 9.12 19.05
CA ILE A 431 13.04 9.28 17.75
C ILE A 431 12.43 7.95 17.31
N TYR A 432 11.12 7.97 17.06
CA TYR A 432 10.36 6.79 16.62
C TYR A 432 9.85 6.98 15.19
N ASP A 433 9.89 5.91 14.42
CA ASP A 433 9.13 5.77 13.17
C ASP A 433 7.71 5.30 13.53
N ILE A 434 6.76 6.24 13.46
CA ILE A 434 5.34 5.99 13.71
C ILE A 434 4.59 5.95 12.39
N SER A 435 3.82 4.89 12.15
CA SER A 435 3.05 4.71 10.91
C SER A 435 1.75 3.96 11.13
N ASN A 436 0.85 3.98 10.13
CA ASN A 436 -0.37 3.16 10.15
C ASN A 436 -0.03 1.66 10.29
N LEU A 437 -0.86 0.96 11.07
CA LEU A 437 -0.80 -0.49 11.24
C LEU A 437 -1.55 -1.23 10.12
N ASP A 438 -2.73 -0.73 9.76
CA ASP A 438 -3.65 -1.32 8.79
C ASP A 438 -3.25 -1.02 7.35
N ARG A 439 -3.51 -1.94 6.41
CA ARG A 439 -3.25 -1.75 4.97
C ARG A 439 -4.36 -2.24 4.05
N LEU A 440 -5.20 -3.14 4.54
CA LEU A 440 -6.34 -3.72 3.82
C LEU A 440 -7.63 -3.39 4.58
N GLY A 441 -8.74 -3.22 3.87
CA GLY A 441 -10.05 -2.83 4.43
C GLY A 441 -10.25 -1.34 4.72
N ARG A 442 -9.27 -0.49 4.42
CA ARG A 442 -9.38 0.99 4.45
C ARG A 442 -8.66 1.59 3.25
N SER A 443 -9.17 2.69 2.72
CA SER A 443 -8.55 3.35 1.57
C SER A 443 -7.28 4.11 1.94
N GLU A 444 -6.48 4.51 0.94
CA GLU A 444 -5.25 5.26 1.16
C GLU A 444 -5.50 6.59 1.89
N VAL A 445 -6.54 7.33 1.49
CA VAL A 445 -6.93 8.59 2.18
C VAL A 445 -7.32 8.30 3.64
N GLU A 446 -8.09 7.23 3.90
CA GLU A 446 -8.49 6.86 5.27
C GLU A 446 -7.26 6.52 6.14
N LEU A 447 -6.30 5.78 5.60
CA LEU A 447 -5.07 5.43 6.32
C LEU A 447 -4.19 6.65 6.61
N VAL A 448 -4.03 7.57 5.65
CA VAL A 448 -3.27 8.81 5.87
C VAL A 448 -3.94 9.69 6.92
N GLN A 449 -5.28 9.78 6.92
CA GLN A 449 -6.01 10.53 7.94
C GLN A 449 -5.81 9.94 9.34
N ILE A 450 -5.82 8.61 9.49
CA ILE A 450 -5.52 7.95 10.78
C ILE A 450 -4.13 8.35 11.29
N VAL A 451 -3.14 8.41 10.40
CA VAL A 451 -1.77 8.82 10.78
C VAL A 451 -1.76 10.29 11.18
N ILE A 452 -2.44 11.17 10.45
CA ILE A 452 -2.53 12.60 10.80
C ILE A 452 -3.16 12.77 12.19
N ASP A 453 -4.32 12.17 12.43
CA ASP A 453 -5.04 12.29 13.71
C ASP A 453 -4.22 11.69 14.86
N GLY A 454 -3.68 10.50 14.65
CA GLY A 454 -2.92 9.78 15.67
C GLY A 454 -1.60 10.46 16.02
N VAL A 455 -0.83 10.93 15.03
CA VAL A 455 0.43 11.67 15.29
C VAL A 455 0.16 12.99 16.01
N ASN A 456 -0.88 13.73 15.63
CA ASN A 456 -1.28 14.94 16.35
C ASN A 456 -1.62 14.64 17.82
N TYR A 457 -2.30 13.52 18.09
CA TYR A 457 -2.59 13.09 19.45
C TYR A 457 -1.33 12.73 20.25
N LEU A 458 -0.38 12.01 19.63
CA LEU A 458 0.89 11.68 20.29
C LEU A 458 1.68 12.94 20.65
N VAL A 459 1.72 13.93 19.75
CA VAL A 459 2.37 15.23 20.00
C VAL A 459 1.66 16.01 21.10
N ASP A 460 0.32 15.99 21.15
CA ASP A 460 -0.43 16.60 22.26
C ASP A 460 -0.14 15.92 23.62
N CYS A 461 -0.03 14.59 23.63
CA CYS A 461 0.35 13.84 24.82
C CYS A 461 1.77 14.20 25.28
N GLU A 462 2.73 14.26 24.36
CA GLU A 462 4.11 14.68 24.68
C GLU A 462 4.13 16.08 25.31
N LYS A 463 3.43 17.05 24.70
CA LYS A 463 3.30 18.43 25.20
C LYS A 463 2.68 18.50 26.59
N LYS A 464 1.71 17.63 26.91
CA LYS A 464 1.10 17.56 28.24
C LYS A 464 2.08 17.03 29.27
N LEU A 465 2.78 15.95 28.96
CA LEU A 465 3.79 15.35 29.85
C LEU A 465 4.96 16.32 30.10
N GLU A 466 5.38 17.10 29.10
CA GLU A 466 6.37 18.17 29.28
C GLU A 466 5.95 19.24 30.30
N ARG A 467 4.64 19.51 30.42
CA ARG A 467 4.07 20.44 31.40
C ARG A 467 3.69 19.77 32.73
N GLY A 468 4.03 18.49 32.92
CA GLY A 468 3.64 17.72 34.11
C GLY A 468 2.13 17.42 34.20
N GLN A 469 1.42 17.47 33.08
CA GLN A 469 -0.02 17.16 33.01
C GLN A 469 -0.24 15.68 32.67
N ASP A 470 -1.34 15.12 33.17
CA ASP A 470 -1.73 13.74 32.86
C ASP A 470 -2.30 13.61 31.43
N ILE A 471 -2.17 12.41 30.86
CA ILE A 471 -2.66 12.03 29.54
C ILE A 471 -3.72 10.93 29.66
N LYS A 472 -4.54 10.75 28.62
CA LYS A 472 -5.57 9.71 28.58
C LYS A 472 -5.22 8.67 27.52
N VAL A 473 -5.78 7.48 27.66
CA VAL A 473 -5.78 6.50 26.57
C VAL A 473 -7.02 6.78 25.70
N PRO A 474 -6.86 7.01 24.39
CA PRO A 474 -8.01 7.26 23.51
C PRO A 474 -8.83 5.98 23.37
N PRO A 475 -10.14 6.05 23.09
CA PRO A 475 -10.92 4.86 22.78
C PRO A 475 -10.39 4.17 21.51
N PRO A 476 -10.54 2.85 21.37
CA PRO A 476 -10.09 2.14 20.18
C PRO A 476 -10.87 2.60 18.94
N LEU A 477 -10.17 2.84 17.83
CA LEU A 477 -10.81 3.10 16.55
C LEU A 477 -11.59 1.87 16.08
N PRO A 478 -12.76 2.04 15.43
CA PRO A 478 -13.48 0.93 14.82
C PRO A 478 -12.57 0.24 13.80
N GLN A 479 -12.62 -1.09 13.67
CA GLN A 479 -11.64 -1.79 12.83
C GLN A 479 -11.74 -1.41 11.34
N PHE A 480 -12.96 -1.47 10.78
CA PHE A 480 -13.25 -1.15 9.38
C PHE A 480 -14.08 0.13 9.27
N SER A 481 -14.01 0.79 8.10
CA SER A 481 -14.89 1.92 7.82
C SER A 481 -16.35 1.44 7.73
N ARG A 482 -17.29 2.25 8.20
CA ARG A 482 -18.73 2.01 7.99
C ARG A 482 -19.05 2.45 6.57
N ARG A 483 -18.94 1.56 5.59
CA ARG A 483 -19.42 1.79 4.23
C ARG A 483 -20.15 0.59 3.70
#